data_AF-A0A847J1A9-F1
#
_entry.id   AF-A0A847J1A9-F1
#
_cell.length_a   1.000
_cell.length_b   1.000
_cell.length_c   1.000
_cell.angle_alpha   90.00
_cell.angle_beta   90.00
_cell.angle_gamma   90.00
#
_symmetry.space_group_name_H-M   'P 1'
#
loop_
_entity.id
_entity.type
_entity.pdbx_description
1 polymer ?
#
loop_
_entity_poly.entity_id
_entity_poly.type
_entity_poly.pdbx_seq_one_letter_code
_entity_poly.pdbx_strand_id
1 'polypeptide(L)' 'MKATIEETILHMKNGELTVVLDDNNHESEGDLIHLGTKMIPENVNFMITQAYGL' A
#
# COMPACT_ATOMS: atom_id res chain seq x y z
N MET A 1 -10.44 -9.49 2.17
CA MET A 1 -9.63 -10.70 1.92
C MET A 1 -8.17 -10.25 1.91
N LYS A 2 -7.27 -10.95 2.60
CA LYS A 2 -5.83 -10.60 2.62
C LYS A 2 -5.14 -11.27 1.44
N ALA A 3 -4.28 -10.56 0.74
CA ALA A 3 -3.46 -11.12 -0.34
C ALA A 3 -2.34 -11.99 0.25
N THR A 4 -1.90 -13.01 -0.50
CA THR A 4 -0.65 -13.71 -0.21
C THR A 4 0.54 -12.78 -0.46
N ILE A 5 1.69 -13.11 0.13
CA ILE A 5 2.91 -12.31 -0.07
C ILE A 5 3.34 -12.32 -1.54
N GLU A 6 3.19 -13.45 -2.23
CA GLU A 6 3.50 -13.59 -3.65
C GLU A 6 2.62 -12.69 -4.53
N GLU A 7 1.33 -12.64 -4.26
CA GLU A 7 0.40 -11.73 -4.93
C GLU A 7 0.77 -10.27 -4.66
N THR A 8 1.01 -9.91 -3.40
CA THR A 8 1.44 -8.55 -3.04
C THR A 8 2.70 -8.14 -3.78
N ILE A 9 3.72 -9.02 -3.85
CA ILE A 9 4.95 -8.74 -4.60
C ILE A 9 4.65 -8.52 -6.09
N LEU A 10 3.76 -9.32 -6.68
CA LEU A 10 3.36 -9.15 -8.07
C LEU A 10 2.65 -7.82 -8.31
N HIS A 11 1.70 -7.44 -7.45
CA HIS A 11 0.99 -6.16 -7.51
C HIS A 11 1.93 -4.96 -7.35
N MET A 12 2.83 -5.01 -6.37
CA MET A 12 3.84 -3.96 -6.19
C MET A 12 4.75 -3.84 -7.42
N LYS A 13 5.15 -4.98 -8.02
CA LYS A 13 5.89 -4.97 -9.30
C LYS A 13 5.08 -4.39 -10.45
N ASN A 14 3.75 -4.42 -10.42
CA ASN A 14 2.91 -3.79 -11.43
C ASN A 14 2.67 -2.30 -11.19
N GLY A 15 3.20 -1.73 -10.10
CA GLY A 15 3.00 -0.33 -9.78
C GLY A 15 1.76 -0.06 -8.94
N GLU A 16 1.23 -1.09 -8.27
CA GLU A 16 0.09 -0.94 -7.37
C GLU A 16 0.53 -0.54 -5.95
N LEU A 17 -0.37 0.13 -5.22
CA LEU A 17 -0.22 0.46 -3.80
C LEU A 17 -0.63 -0.73 -2.94
N THR A 18 -0.02 -0.89 -1.77
CA THR A 18 -0.31 -1.99 -0.84
C THR A 18 -0.55 -1.45 0.56
N VAL A 19 -1.63 -1.87 1.23
CA VAL A 19 -1.84 -1.60 2.66
C VAL A 19 -1.19 -2.72 3.46
N VAL A 20 -0.32 -2.35 4.41
CA VAL A 20 0.30 -3.28 5.35
C VAL A 20 -0.24 -3.02 6.75
N LEU A 21 -0.62 -4.09 7.42
CA LEU A 21 -1.10 -4.08 8.81
C LEU A 21 -0.10 -4.85 9.67
N ASP A 22 0.03 -4.46 10.94
CA ASP A 22 0.88 -5.16 11.90
C ASP A 22 0.38 -6.59 12.18
N ASP A 23 -0.94 -6.78 12.24
CA ASP A 23 -1.55 -8.05 12.58
C ASP A 23 -2.96 -8.27 11.95
N ASN A 24 -3.74 -9.17 12.53
CA ASN A 24 -5.10 -9.48 12.09
C ASN A 24 -6.18 -8.73 12.87
N ASN A 25 -5.81 -7.85 13.80
CA ASN A 25 -6.77 -7.08 14.57
C ASN A 25 -7.46 -6.05 13.66
N HIS A 26 -8.77 -5.90 13.86
CA HIS A 26 -9.62 -5.04 13.04
C HIS A 26 -9.45 -3.55 13.37
N GLU A 27 -8.89 -3.23 14.53
CA GLU A 27 -8.59 -1.86 14.99
C GLU A 27 -7.17 -1.42 14.62
N SER A 28 -6.37 -2.28 13.99
CA SER A 28 -4.99 -1.95 13.64
C SER A 28 -4.93 -0.87 12.56
N GLU A 29 -4.08 0.13 12.79
CA GLU A 29 -3.73 1.11 11.77
C GLU A 29 -2.90 0.45 10.67
N GLY A 30 -3.04 0.96 9.44
CA GLY A 30 -2.37 0.40 8.28
C GLY A 30 -1.61 1.44 7.49
N ASP A 31 -0.39 1.09 7.09
CA ASP A 31 0.44 1.94 6.25
C ASP A 31 0.21 1.64 4.77
N LEU A 32 0.09 2.70 3.97
CA LEU A 32 0.04 2.59 2.52
C LEU A 32 1.47 2.65 1.95
N ILE A 33 1.90 1.55 1.32
CA ILE A 33 3.27 1.34 0.85
C ILE A 33 3.32 1.22 -0.68
N HIS A 34 4.42 1.71 -1.27
CA HIS A 34 4.69 1.60 -2.70
C HIS A 34 6.18 1.40 -3.00
N LEU A 35 6.50 0.89 -4.20
CA LEU A 35 7.89 0.87 -4.69
C LEU A 35 8.32 2.26 -5.15
N GLY A 36 9.30 2.85 -4.46
CA GLY A 36 9.79 4.20 -4.81
C GLY A 36 10.24 4.35 -6.27
N THR A 37 10.82 3.30 -6.87
CA THR A 37 11.25 3.31 -8.28
C THR A 37 10.10 3.28 -9.30
N LYS A 38 8.87 3.03 -8.85
CA LYS A 38 7.66 2.99 -9.69
C LYS A 38 6.66 4.07 -9.33
N MET A 39 7.01 4.95 -8.41
CA MET A 39 6.15 6.03 -7.95
C MET A 39 5.85 7.01 -9.09
N ILE A 40 4.57 7.32 -9.28
CA ILE A 40 4.07 8.34 -10.19
C ILE A 40 3.26 9.40 -9.42
N PRO A 41 3.09 10.63 -9.94
CA PRO A 41 2.35 11.68 -9.25
C PRO A 41 0.95 11.27 -8.79
N GLU A 42 0.26 10.44 -9.56
CA GLU A 42 -1.08 9.92 -9.24
C GLU A 42 -1.06 9.07 -7.95
N ASN A 43 -0.03 8.24 -7.75
CA ASN A 43 0.13 7.44 -6.55
C ASN A 43 0.35 8.33 -5.33
N VAL A 44 1.20 9.35 -5.46
CA VAL A 44 1.46 10.32 -4.37
C VAL A 44 0.20 11.10 -4.02
N ASN A 45 -0.54 11.59 -5.02
CA ASN A 45 -1.80 12.29 -4.80
C ASN A 45 -2.82 11.40 -4.10
N PHE A 46 -2.92 10.13 -4.51
CA PHE A 46 -3.77 9.15 -3.84
C PHE A 46 -3.36 8.96 -2.38
N MET A 47 -2.06 8.75 -2.11
CA MET A 47 -1.53 8.59 -0.75
C MET A 47 -1.88 9.78 0.15
N ILE A 48 -1.60 11.01 -0.30
CA ILE A 48 -1.89 12.22 0.49
C ILE A 48 -3.39 12.38 0.74
N THR A 49 -4.22 12.02 -0.24
CA THR A 49 -5.68 12.20 -0.15
C THR A 49 -6.38 11.10 0.67
N GLN A 50 -5.84 9.87 0.69
CA GLN A 50 -6.53 8.70 1.24
C GLN A 50 -5.86 8.10 2.48
N ALA A 51 -4.54 8.18 2.61
CA ALA A 51 -3.83 7.66 3.77
C ALA A 51 -3.74 8.68 4.91
N TYR A 52 -4.02 9.97 4.64
CA TYR A 52 -4.10 11.06 5.60
C TYR A 52 -2.88 11.22 6.54
N GLY A 53 -1.71 10.68 6.17
CA GLY A 53 -0.46 10.75 6.93
C GLY A 53 0.66 11.48 6.17
N LEU A 54 1.53 12.16 6.93
CA LEU A 54 2.78 12.78 6.50
C LEU A 54 3.91 12.37 7.45
#